data_AF-A0A5B9MCL3-F1
#
_entry.id   AF-A0A5B9MCL3-F1
#
_cell.length_a   1.000
_cell.length_b   1.000
_cell.length_c   1.000
_cell.angle_alpha   90.00
_cell.angle_beta   90.00
_cell.angle_gamma   90.00
#
_symmetry.space_group_name_H-M   'P 1'
#
loop_
_entity.id
_entity.type
_entity.pdbx_description
1 polymer ?
#
loop_
_entity_poly.entity_id
_entity_poly.type
_entity_poly.pdbx_seq_one_letter_code
_entity_poly.pdbx_strand_id
1 'polypeptide(L)'
;MESIGSNISVSLPSQIAATAKGGDPSAAQVEELGTEFESVFVSMLMKELRNSLEDGLFGGDGSDSFGGMFDLFIGQHLAQSKAIGVSDLLVQQYSKTQADDGHEQTSGVSFSA
;
A
#
# COMPACT_ATOMS: atom_id res chain seq x y z
N MET A 1 28.78 17.43 5.67
CA MET A 1 27.31 17.39 5.61
C MET A 1 26.95 16.21 4.72
N GLU A 2 26.97 15.00 5.27
CA GLU A 2 26.54 13.80 4.55
C GLU A 2 25.03 13.68 4.70
N SER A 3 24.35 13.72 3.56
CA SER A 3 22.90 13.53 3.46
C SER A 3 22.60 12.08 3.81
N ILE A 4 22.07 11.86 5.02
CA ILE A 4 21.50 10.57 5.42
C ILE A 4 20.16 10.43 4.67
N GLY A 5 20.24 10.06 3.39
CA GLY A 5 19.10 9.60 2.61
C GLY A 5 18.78 8.18 3.03
N SER A 6 18.02 8.02 4.10
CA SER A 6 17.52 6.72 4.55
C SER A 6 16.67 6.10 3.43
N ASN A 7 17.25 5.17 2.68
CA ASN A 7 16.57 4.36 1.69
C ASN A 7 15.73 3.30 2.42
N ILE A 8 14.53 3.69 2.85
CA ILE A 8 13.55 2.78 3.42
C ILE A 8 13.01 1.95 2.25
N SER A 9 13.65 0.81 2.00
CA SER A 9 13.16 -0.20 1.06
C SER A 9 11.94 -0.89 1.66
N VAL A 10 10.75 -0.37 1.37
CA VAL A 10 9.50 -1.11 1.58
C VAL A 10 9.44 -2.20 0.53
N SER A 11 9.83 -3.42 0.92
CA SER A 11 9.68 -4.60 0.08
C SER A 11 8.18 -4.95 0.01
N LEU A 12 7.55 -4.70 -1.14
CA LEU A 12 6.18 -5.18 -1.37
C LEU A 12 6.17 -6.72 -1.27
N PRO A 13 5.20 -7.32 -0.55
CA PRO A 13 5.08 -8.77 -0.51
C PRO A 13 4.87 -9.34 -1.92
N SER A 14 5.62 -10.38 -2.26
CA SER A 14 5.63 -11.05 -3.57
C SER A 14 4.25 -11.56 -4.04
N GLN A 15 3.27 -11.58 -3.13
CA GLN A 15 1.88 -11.93 -3.40
C GLN A 15 1.16 -10.86 -4.24
N ILE A 16 1.64 -9.61 -4.22
CA ILE A 16 1.09 -8.51 -5.03
C ILE A 16 1.52 -8.65 -6.50
N ALA A 17 2.76 -9.10 -6.75
CA ALA A 17 3.24 -9.42 -8.10
C ALA A 17 2.61 -10.71 -8.67
N ALA A 18 2.18 -11.64 -7.81
CA ALA A 18 1.71 -12.97 -8.23
C ALA A 18 0.26 -13.02 -8.74
N THR A 19 -0.54 -11.97 -8.55
CA THR A 19 -1.94 -11.92 -9.03
C THR A 19 -2.10 -11.35 -10.43
N ALA A 20 -1.07 -10.70 -10.98
CA ALA A 20 -0.99 -10.39 -12.39
C ALA A 20 -0.57 -11.66 -13.16
N LYS A 21 -1.54 -12.38 -13.73
CA LYS A 21 -1.28 -13.42 -14.73
C LYS A 21 -0.48 -12.81 -15.89
N GLY A 22 0.83 -12.97 -15.87
CA GLY A 22 1.74 -12.72 -16.99
C GLY A 22 1.87 -11.24 -17.38
N GLY A 23 2.64 -10.47 -16.62
CA GLY A 23 3.07 -9.12 -16.97
C GLY A 23 3.28 -8.25 -15.75
N ASP A 24 4.16 -7.25 -15.87
CA ASP A 24 4.33 -6.23 -14.84
C ASP A 24 2.99 -5.53 -14.55
N PRO A 25 2.58 -5.39 -13.28
CA PRO A 25 1.32 -4.75 -12.96
C PRO A 25 1.32 -3.32 -13.47
N SER A 26 0.25 -2.96 -14.19
CA SER A 26 0.10 -1.60 -14.71
C SER A 26 0.02 -0.59 -13.57
N ALA A 27 0.41 0.67 -13.80
CA ALA A 27 0.29 1.72 -12.79
C ALA A 27 -1.13 1.83 -12.20
N ALA A 28 -2.17 1.59 -13.02
CA ALA A 28 -3.57 1.58 -12.58
C ALA A 28 -3.89 0.42 -11.62
N GLN A 29 -3.30 -0.77 -11.84
CA GLN A 29 -3.47 -1.91 -10.94
C GLN A 29 -2.75 -1.66 -9.61
N VAL A 30 -1.57 -1.04 -9.64
CA VAL A 30 -0.84 -0.70 -8.41
C VAL A 30 -1.56 0.39 -7.62
N GLU A 31 -2.21 1.34 -8.29
CA GLU A 31 -3.06 2.35 -7.66
C GLU A 31 -4.30 1.74 -6.99
N GLU A 32 -5.01 0.83 -7.69
CA GLU A 32 -6.15 0.10 -7.15
C GLU A 32 -5.74 -0.73 -5.91
N LEU A 33 -4.63 -1.47 -6.01
CA LEU A 33 -4.08 -2.25 -4.91
C LEU A 33 -3.61 -1.37 -3.74
N GLY A 34 -3.03 -0.22 -4.04
CA GLY A 34 -2.64 0.76 -3.03
C GLY A 34 -3.84 1.31 -2.28
N THR A 35 -4.95 1.56 -2.98
CA THR A 35 -6.23 2.02 -2.40
C THR A 35 -6.84 0.94 -1.51
N GLU A 36 -6.83 -0.31 -1.96
CA GLU A 36 -7.31 -1.45 -1.15
C GLU A 36 -6.46 -1.64 0.11
N PHE A 37 -5.13 -1.52 -0.01
CA PHE A 37 -4.24 -1.55 1.15
C PHE A 37 -4.52 -0.41 2.14
N GLU A 38 -4.68 0.81 1.65
CA GLU A 38 -5.02 1.98 2.46
C GLU A 38 -6.35 1.78 3.18
N SER A 39 -7.34 1.14 2.55
CA SER A 39 -8.64 0.86 3.17
C SER A 39 -8.53 -0.05 4.39
N VAL A 40 -7.71 -1.11 4.30
CA VAL A 40 -7.46 -2.03 5.41
C VAL A 40 -6.69 -1.33 6.51
N PHE A 41 -5.65 -0.57 6.15
CA PHE A 41 -4.85 0.19 7.11
C PHE A 41 -5.69 1.20 7.89
N VAL A 42 -6.51 2.00 7.20
CA VAL A 42 -7.39 2.98 7.85
C VAL A 42 -8.45 2.29 8.70
N SER A 43 -9.00 1.15 8.25
CA SER A 43 -9.93 0.35 9.07
C SER A 43 -9.26 -0.12 10.37
N MET A 44 -8.01 -0.55 10.31
CA MET A 44 -7.24 -0.92 11.51
C MET A 44 -6.97 0.30 12.41
N LEU A 45 -6.63 1.46 11.85
CA LEU A 45 -6.48 2.69 12.63
C LEU A 45 -7.79 3.09 13.34
N MET A 46 -8.93 3.05 12.64
CA MET A 46 -10.24 3.35 13.21
C MET A 46 -10.59 2.40 14.36
N LYS A 47 -10.26 1.12 14.19
CA LYS A 47 -10.41 0.11 15.25
C LYS A 47 -9.58 0.46 16.48
N GLU A 48 -8.31 0.82 16.32
CA GLU A 48 -7.44 1.20 17.44
C GLU A 48 -7.92 2.50 18.13
N LEU A 49 -8.38 3.49 17.36
CA LEU A 49 -8.97 4.70 17.92
C LEU A 49 -10.24 4.39 18.71
N ARG A 50 -11.10 3.49 18.22
CA ARG A 50 -12.29 3.04 18.94
C ARG A 50 -11.91 2.33 20.24
N ASN A 51 -10.93 1.42 20.18
CA ASN A 51 -10.46 0.68 21.36
C ASN A 51 -9.85 1.59 22.43
N SER A 52 -9.31 2.75 22.02
CA SER A 52 -8.76 3.76 22.95
C SER A 52 -9.84 4.54 23.72
N LEU A 53 -11.13 4.43 23.35
CA LEU A 53 -12.22 5.12 24.04
C LEU A 53 -12.73 4.26 25.20
N GLU A 54 -12.58 4.75 26.44
CA GLU A 54 -12.84 3.99 27.68
C GLU A 54 -14.24 3.34 27.78
N ASP A 55 -15.28 3.99 27.26
CA ASP A 55 -16.67 3.49 27.32
C ASP A 55 -17.12 2.75 26.04
N GLY A 56 -16.25 2.65 25.02
CA GLY A 56 -16.59 2.18 23.68
C GLY A 56 -17.59 3.11 22.97
N LEU A 57 -17.32 3.47 21.71
CA LEU A 57 -18.27 4.27 20.89
C LEU A 57 -19.65 3.61 20.74
N PHE A 58 -19.69 2.29 20.91
CA PHE A 58 -20.88 1.47 20.85
C PHE A 58 -20.88 0.65 22.14
N GLY A 59 -21.73 0.94 23.11
CA GLY A 59 -21.74 0.23 24.40
C GLY A 59 -22.29 -1.20 24.28
N GLY A 60 -21.75 -2.14 25.07
CA GLY A 60 -22.30 -3.49 25.29
C GLY A 60 -21.71 -4.63 24.44
N ASP A 61 -22.05 -5.88 24.78
CA ASP A 61 -21.47 -7.13 24.22
C ASP A 61 -21.66 -7.35 22.70
N GLY A 62 -22.55 -6.59 22.05
CA GLY A 62 -22.80 -6.63 20.59
C GLY A 62 -22.09 -5.53 19.78
N SER A 63 -21.33 -4.66 20.46
CA SER A 63 -20.71 -3.47 19.89
C SER A 63 -19.62 -3.74 18.87
N ASP A 64 -18.87 -4.83 19.02
CA ASP A 64 -17.73 -5.15 18.18
C ASP A 64 -18.11 -5.44 16.73
N SER A 65 -19.26 -6.08 16.49
CA SER A 65 -19.73 -6.35 15.12
C SER A 65 -20.12 -5.06 14.41
N PHE A 66 -20.83 -4.16 15.11
CA PHE A 66 -21.22 -2.87 14.55
C PHE A 66 -20.01 -1.95 14.37
N GLY A 67 -19.09 -1.96 15.33
CA GLY A 67 -17.83 -1.26 15.25
C GLY A 67 -16.97 -1.76 14.09
N GLY A 68 -16.83 -3.07 13.89
CA GLY A 68 -16.09 -3.62 12.76
C GLY A 68 -16.67 -3.21 11.41
N MET A 69 -18.00 -3.14 11.29
CA MET A 69 -18.66 -2.61 10.08
C MET A 69 -18.42 -1.11 9.92
N PHE A 70 -18.49 -0.33 11.00
CA PHE A 70 -18.18 1.09 10.99
C PHE A 70 -16.74 1.34 10.51
N ASP A 71 -15.76 0.64 11.09
CA ASP A 71 -14.35 0.77 10.70
C ASP A 71 -14.15 0.45 9.23
N LEU A 72 -14.78 -0.62 8.72
CA LEU A 72 -14.69 -1.03 7.33
C LEU A 72 -15.28 0.01 6.37
N PHE A 73 -16.47 0.53 6.66
CA PHE A 73 -17.11 1.56 5.82
C PHE A 73 -16.32 2.87 5.81
N ILE A 74 -15.86 3.32 6.98
CA ILE A 74 -15.07 4.54 7.09
C ILE A 74 -13.69 4.34 6.44
N GLY A 75 -13.03 3.20 6.65
CA GLY A 75 -11.76 2.86 6.04
C GLY A 75 -11.83 2.87 4.52
N GLN A 76 -12.87 2.25 3.94
CA GLN A 76 -13.08 2.26 2.49
C GLN A 76 -13.39 3.67 1.97
N HIS A 77 -14.24 4.44 2.66
CA HIS A 77 -14.59 5.79 2.25
C HIS A 77 -13.39 6.76 2.29
N LEU A 78 -12.55 6.66 3.33
CA LEU A 78 -11.34 7.47 3.48
C LEU A 78 -10.23 7.06 2.50
N ALA A 79 -10.09 5.78 2.20
CA ALA A 79 -9.15 5.30 1.19
C ALA A 79 -9.53 5.77 -0.23
N GLN A 80 -10.82 5.76 -0.58
CA GLN A 80 -11.31 6.28 -1.86
C GLN A 80 -11.03 7.77 -2.05
N SER A 81 -10.97 8.53 -0.96
CA SER A 81 -10.63 9.96 -0.97
C SER A 81 -9.13 10.22 -0.85
N LYS A 82 -8.29 9.17 -0.85
CA LYS A 82 -6.83 9.24 -0.65
C LYS A 82 -6.44 10.05 0.58
N ALA A 83 -7.17 9.88 1.69
CA ALA A 83 -7.08 10.75 2.85
C ALA A 83 -5.70 10.71 3.55
N ILE A 84 -4.97 9.60 3.47
CA ILE A 84 -3.64 9.45 4.08
C ILE A 84 -2.53 9.46 3.02
N GLY A 85 -2.80 9.00 1.80
CA GLY A 85 -1.86 9.03 0.69
C GLY A 85 -0.86 7.88 0.70
N VAL A 86 -1.16 6.80 1.43
CA VAL A 86 -0.31 5.60 1.47
C VAL A 86 -0.31 4.89 0.11
N SER A 87 -1.45 4.90 -0.58
CA SER A 87 -1.63 4.40 -1.93
C SER A 87 -0.69 5.08 -2.94
N ASP A 88 -0.59 6.40 -2.90
CA ASP A 88 0.28 7.18 -3.80
C ASP A 88 1.77 6.90 -3.53
N LEU A 89 2.17 6.72 -2.26
CA LEU A 89 3.54 6.34 -1.90
C LEU A 89 3.91 4.95 -2.44
N LEU A 90 2.97 3.99 -2.41
CA LEU A 90 3.17 2.66 -2.98
C LEU A 90 3.36 2.72 -4.50
N VAL A 91 2.54 3.52 -5.21
CA VAL A 91 2.68 3.74 -6.66
C VAL A 91 4.02 4.40 -6.99
N GLN A 92 4.43 5.41 -6.21
CA GLN A 92 5.69 6.11 -6.39
C GLN A 92 6.88 5.16 -6.20
N GLN A 93 6.86 4.33 -5.16
CA GLN A 93 7.92 3.36 -4.90
C GLN A 93 7.98 2.28 -5.97
N TYR A 94 6.82 1.75 -6.39
CA TYR A 94 6.74 0.78 -7.47
C TYR A 94 7.29 1.35 -8.79
N SER A 95 6.91 2.57 -9.13
CA SER A 95 7.40 3.26 -10.33
C SER A 95 8.91 3.50 -10.27
N LYS A 96 9.45 3.76 -9.07
CA LYS A 96 10.89 3.94 -8.84
C LYS A 96 11.67 2.62 -8.97
N THR A 97 11.12 1.51 -8.47
CA THR A 97 11.71 0.16 -8.65
C THR A 97 11.71 -0.25 -10.13
N GLN A 98 10.61 -0.06 -10.84
CA GLN A 98 10.52 -0.31 -12.29
C GLN A 98 11.53 0.51 -13.11
N ALA A 99 11.79 1.76 -12.69
CA ALA A 99 12.78 2.61 -13.36
C ALA A 99 14.24 2.18 -13.11
N ASP A 100 14.52 1.48 -12.00
CA ASP A 100 15.85 0.97 -11.65
C ASP A 100 16.18 -0.34 -12.40
N ASP A 101 15.16 -1.19 -12.63
CA ASP A 101 15.30 -2.42 -13.44
C ASP A 101 15.49 -2.15 -14.95
N GLY A 102 15.29 -0.91 -15.40
CA GLY A 102 15.49 -0.47 -16.79
C GLY A 102 16.93 -0.12 -17.18
N HIS A 103 17.88 -0.16 -16.24
CA HIS A 103 19.30 0.19 -16.46
C HIS A 103 20.25 -1.03 -16.49
N GLU A 104 19.86 -2.10 -17.20
CA GLU A 104 20.81 -3.10 -17.73
C GLU A 104 20.69 -3.20 -19.26
N GLN A 105 21.01 -2.10 -19.97
CA GLN A 105 21.30 -2.15 -21.41
C GLN A 105 22.81 -2.13 -21.65
N THR A 106 23.28 -3.27 -22.19
CA THR A 106 24.30 -3.34 -23.25
C THR A 106 25.67 -2.75 -22.93
N SER A 107 26.64 -3.62 -22.63
CA SER A 107 28.04 -3.50 -23.12
C SER A 107 28.80 -4.81 -22.85
N GLY A 108 28.34 -5.91 -23.46
CA GLY A 108 29.08 -7.16 -23.55
C GLY A 108 29.54 -7.38 -24.99
N VAL A 109 30.73 -6.87 -25.28
CA VAL A 109 31.51 -6.87 -26.53
C VAL A 109 31.16 -7.97 -27.55
N SER A 110 30.78 -7.56 -28.76
CA SER A 110 30.82 -8.40 -29.97
C SER A 110 32.28 -8.71 -30.33
N PHE A 111 32.65 -9.99 -30.38
CA PHE A 111 33.85 -10.41 -31.07
C PHE A 111 33.44 -11.24 -32.29
N SER A 112 33.60 -10.64 -33.47
CA SER A 112 33.62 -11.35 -34.75
C SER A 112 35.05 -11.79 -35.06
N ALA A 113 35.25 -13.11 -35.20
CA ALA A 113 36.14 -13.79 -36.17
C ALA A 113 36.28 -15.26 -35.76
#